data_AF-A0A354MDW1-F1
#
_entry.id   AF-A0A354MDW1-F1
#
_cell.length_a   1.000
_cell.length_b   1.000
_cell.length_c   1.000
_cell.angle_alpha   90.00
_cell.angle_beta   90.00
_cell.angle_gamma   90.00
#
_symmetry.space_group_name_H-M   'P 1'
#
loop_
_entity.id
_entity.type
_entity.pdbx_description
1 polymer ?
#
loop_
_entity_poly.entity_id
_entity_poly.type
_entity_poly.pdbx_seq_one_letter_code
_entity_poly.pdbx_strand_id
1 'polypeptide(L)'
;MDLEKLNNDYLRLKVATEKFKTILEQYENDLKLAEKDKETAENNLKVATKPAEKKKYQAELNKAIINIDYIKIQIETAKNQQQKVQEDINKIIADVKSIPEVKEQCNRAIDIRTQRQIAKFEKQKKEQEEKKENLEQFKNMIEKHPQAIMIVNNIENKSLEISKKIVR
;
A
#
# COMPACT_ATOMS: atom_id res chain seq x y z
N MET A 1 2.61 0.02 -5.46
CA MET A 1 2.92 -0.88 -4.34
C MET A 1 3.34 -2.21 -4.92
N ASP A 2 4.49 -2.75 -4.51
CA ASP A 2 5.01 -4.02 -5.02
C ASP A 2 4.42 -5.18 -4.20
N LEU A 3 3.45 -5.89 -4.79
CA LEU A 3 2.72 -6.95 -4.12
C LEU A 3 3.57 -8.22 -3.93
N GLU A 4 4.51 -8.46 -4.82
CA GLU A 4 5.40 -9.62 -4.74
C GLU A 4 6.36 -9.44 -3.57
N LYS A 5 6.97 -8.26 -3.46
CA LYS A 5 7.81 -7.90 -2.31
C LYS A 5 7.03 -7.99 -0.99
N LEU A 6 5.82 -7.42 -0.96
CA LEU A 6 5.00 -7.41 0.25
C LEU A 6 4.58 -8.82 0.70
N ASN A 7 4.26 -9.70 -0.25
CA ASN A 7 3.95 -11.10 0.02
C ASN A 7 5.18 -11.86 0.53
N ASN A 8 6.35 -11.63 -0.06
CA ASN A 8 7.60 -12.25 0.38
C ASN A 8 7.99 -11.82 1.81
N ASP A 9 7.84 -10.53 2.14
CA ASP A 9 8.06 -10.01 3.48
C ASP A 9 7.07 -10.63 4.49
N TYR A 10 5.79 -10.73 4.14
CA TYR A 10 4.79 -11.42 4.97
C TYR A 10 5.14 -12.88 5.23
N LEU A 11 5.52 -13.65 4.20
CA LEU A 11 5.90 -15.05 4.35
C LEU A 11 7.12 -15.21 5.26
N ARG A 12 8.13 -14.35 5.11
CA ARG A 12 9.32 -14.32 5.97
C ARG A 12 8.95 -14.05 7.44
N LEU A 13 8.09 -13.06 7.69
CA LEU A 13 7.64 -12.72 9.04
C LEU A 13 6.80 -13.83 9.66
N LYS A 14 5.94 -14.50 8.88
CA LYS A 14 5.15 -15.65 9.34
C LYS A 14 6.06 -16.80 9.80
N VAL A 15 7.12 -17.10 9.06
CA VAL A 15 8.13 -18.08 9.47
C VAL A 15 8.84 -17.65 10.75
N ALA A 16 9.14 -16.36 10.92
CA ALA A 16 9.74 -15.84 12.15
C ALA A 16 8.81 -16.01 13.36
N THR A 17 7.50 -15.79 13.20
CA THR A 17 6.51 -16.00 14.27
C THR A 17 6.51 -17.44 14.79
N GLU A 18 6.55 -18.44 13.89
CA GLU A 18 6.64 -19.85 14.28
C GLU A 18 7.95 -20.17 15.02
N LYS A 19 9.08 -19.60 14.57
CA LYS A 19 10.35 -19.76 15.29
C LYS A 19 10.30 -19.20 16.71
N PHE A 20 9.70 -18.03 16.90
CA PHE A 20 9.54 -17.46 18.24
C PHE A 20 8.65 -18.31 19.13
N LYS A 21 7.59 -18.92 18.59
CA LYS A 21 6.75 -19.85 19.34
C LYS A 21 7.55 -21.03 19.87
N THR A 22 8.34 -21.69 19.01
CA THR A 22 9.22 -22.80 19.44
C THR A 22 10.27 -22.36 20.46
N ILE A 23 10.87 -21.18 20.28
CA ILE A 23 11.86 -20.64 21.23
C ILE A 23 11.23 -20.39 22.61
N LEU A 24 10.02 -19.80 22.64
CA LEU A 24 9.30 -19.54 23.88
C LEU A 24 8.91 -20.85 24.59
N GLU A 25 8.42 -21.85 23.86
CA GLU A 25 8.13 -23.18 24.40
C GLU A 25 9.39 -23.82 25.01
N GLN A 26 10.55 -23.68 24.37
CA GLN A 26 11.81 -24.17 24.90
C GLN A 26 12.18 -23.45 26.22
N TYR A 27 12.13 -22.13 26.25
CA TYR A 27 12.45 -21.38 27.47
C TYR A 27 11.47 -21.64 28.61
N GLU A 28 10.19 -21.87 28.33
CA GLU A 28 9.21 -22.27 29.33
C GLU A 28 9.55 -23.64 29.94
N ASN A 29 10.04 -24.58 29.13
CA ASN A 29 10.51 -25.88 29.63
C ASN A 29 11.80 -25.75 30.44
N ASP A 30 12.75 -24.95 29.98
CA ASP A 30 14.00 -24.69 30.70
C ASP A 30 13.72 -24.02 32.06
N LEU A 31 12.74 -23.11 32.12
CA LEU A 31 12.30 -22.47 33.35
C LEU A 31 11.75 -23.49 34.36
N LYS A 32 10.88 -24.41 33.92
CA LYS A 32 10.35 -25.48 34.78
C LYS A 32 11.46 -26.38 35.33
N LEU A 33 12.46 -26.70 34.51
CA LEU A 33 13.63 -27.48 34.96
C LEU A 33 14.44 -26.71 36.00
N ALA A 34 14.73 -25.43 35.76
CA ALA A 34 15.48 -24.59 36.69
C ALA A 34 14.73 -24.38 38.03
N GLU A 35 13.41 -24.26 38.00
CA GLU A 35 12.57 -24.20 39.21
C GLU A 35 12.64 -25.50 40.02
N LYS A 36 12.67 -26.65 39.35
CA LYS A 36 12.85 -27.96 40.02
C LYS A 36 14.24 -28.10 40.63
N ASP A 37 15.28 -27.61 39.96
CA ASP A 37 16.64 -27.60 40.49
C ASP A 37 16.73 -26.71 41.74
N LYS A 38 16.08 -25.54 41.70
CA LYS A 38 15.96 -24.65 42.85
C LYS A 38 15.27 -25.35 44.04
N GLU A 39 14.11 -25.95 43.81
CA GLU A 39 13.36 -26.68 44.85
C GLU A 39 14.22 -27.82 45.45
N THR A 40 14.92 -28.57 44.59
CA THR A 40 15.82 -29.65 45.01
C THR A 40 16.95 -29.12 45.90
N ALA A 41 17.58 -28.01 45.50
CA ALA A 41 18.63 -27.37 46.29
C ALA A 41 18.12 -26.82 47.63
N GLU A 42 16.92 -26.22 47.67
CA GLU A 42 16.28 -25.76 48.90
C GLU A 42 15.99 -26.91 49.86
N ASN A 43 15.45 -28.01 49.35
CA ASN A 43 15.16 -29.21 50.15
C ASN A 43 16.45 -29.84 50.70
N ASN A 44 17.48 -29.97 49.86
CA ASN A 44 18.79 -30.45 50.27
C ASN A 44 19.43 -29.57 51.34
N LEU A 45 19.31 -28.25 51.21
CA LEU A 45 19.83 -27.29 52.18
C LEU A 45 19.12 -27.42 53.54
N LYS A 46 17.80 -27.66 53.56
CA LYS A 46 17.02 -27.87 54.79
C LYS A 46 17.45 -29.13 55.55
N VAL A 47 17.75 -30.23 54.85
CA VAL A 47 18.13 -31.51 55.48
C VAL A 47 19.62 -31.62 55.80
N ALA A 48 20.45 -30.74 55.24
CA ALA A 48 21.89 -30.77 55.47
C ALA A 48 22.25 -30.47 56.93
N THR A 49 22.96 -31.39 57.56
CA THR A 49 23.42 -31.26 58.96
C THR A 49 24.87 -30.80 59.04
N LYS A 50 25.69 -31.11 58.03
CA LYS A 50 27.11 -30.75 58.01
C LYS A 50 27.34 -29.38 57.37
N PRO A 51 28.29 -28.57 57.89
CA PRO A 51 28.61 -27.27 57.31
C PRO A 51 29.05 -27.31 55.83
N ALA A 52 29.80 -28.35 55.44
CA ALA A 52 30.27 -28.50 54.06
C ALA A 52 29.11 -28.73 53.07
N GLU A 53 28.14 -29.56 53.44
CA GLU A 53 26.92 -29.84 52.66
C GLU A 53 26.07 -28.59 52.53
N LYS A 54 25.86 -27.85 53.63
CA LYS A 54 25.14 -26.56 53.60
C LYS A 54 25.77 -25.58 52.62
N LYS A 55 27.10 -25.45 52.63
CA LYS A 55 27.81 -24.55 51.72
C LYS A 55 27.64 -24.96 50.25
N LYS A 56 27.69 -26.27 49.96
CA LYS A 56 27.44 -26.81 48.62
C LYS A 56 26.02 -26.51 48.15
N TYR A 57 25.00 -26.86 48.93
CA TYR A 57 23.60 -26.67 48.54
C TYR A 57 23.20 -25.19 48.46
N GLN A 58 23.80 -24.33 49.28
CA GLN A 58 23.63 -22.88 49.14
C GLN A 58 24.18 -22.37 47.80
N ALA A 59 25.32 -22.89 47.35
CA ALA A 59 25.89 -22.51 46.06
C ALA A 59 25.03 -23.02 44.89
N GLU A 60 24.49 -24.24 44.99
CA GLU A 60 23.54 -24.80 44.01
C GLU A 60 22.25 -23.98 43.94
N LEU A 61 21.69 -23.61 45.11
CA LEU A 61 20.51 -22.75 45.20
C LEU A 61 20.75 -21.40 44.53
N ASN A 62 21.86 -20.73 44.85
CA ASN A 62 22.22 -19.45 44.24
C ASN A 62 22.37 -19.58 42.71
N LYS A 63 22.99 -20.67 42.23
CA LYS A 63 23.13 -20.94 40.80
C LYS A 63 21.77 -21.13 40.12
N ALA A 64 20.86 -21.88 40.74
CA ALA A 64 19.51 -22.09 40.21
C ALA A 64 18.71 -20.78 40.14
N ILE A 65 18.79 -19.94 41.18
CA ILE A 65 18.14 -18.61 41.19
C ILE A 65 18.65 -17.73 40.04
N ILE A 66 19.97 -17.62 39.87
CA ILE A 66 20.57 -16.85 38.78
C ILE A 66 20.10 -17.38 37.41
N ASN A 67 20.04 -18.70 37.25
CA ASN A 67 19.59 -19.32 36.00
C ASN A 67 18.11 -19.00 35.71
N ILE A 68 17.24 -19.07 36.72
CA ILE A 68 15.83 -18.70 36.60
C ILE A 68 15.68 -17.25 36.14
N ASP A 69 16.41 -16.32 36.76
CA ASP A 69 16.34 -14.90 36.40
C ASP A 69 16.83 -14.66 34.97
N TYR A 70 17.91 -15.33 34.57
CA TYR A 70 18.40 -15.29 33.19
C TYR A 70 17.36 -15.79 32.18
N ILE A 71 16.73 -16.94 32.44
CA ILE A 71 15.70 -17.52 31.55
C ILE A 71 14.49 -16.57 31.45
N LYS A 72 14.05 -15.96 32.55
CA LYS A 72 12.97 -14.97 32.55
C LYS A 72 13.28 -13.76 31.66
N ILE A 73 14.51 -13.26 31.69
CA ILE A 73 14.96 -12.17 30.81
C ILE A 73 14.93 -12.60 29.34
N GLN A 74 15.32 -13.84 29.03
CA GLN A 74 15.27 -14.37 27.66
C GLN A 74 13.83 -14.53 27.16
N ILE A 75 12.91 -15.01 28.00
CA ILE A 75 11.48 -15.09 27.69
C ILE A 75 10.93 -13.70 27.36
N GLU A 76 11.20 -12.71 28.21
CA GLU A 76 10.73 -11.34 28.00
C GLU A 76 11.29 -10.73 26.71
N THR A 77 12.57 -10.96 26.44
CA THR A 77 13.22 -10.51 25.21
C THR A 77 12.58 -11.13 23.98
N ALA A 78 12.33 -12.44 24.00
CA ALA A 78 11.69 -13.17 22.90
C ALA A 78 10.24 -12.71 22.67
N LYS A 79 9.47 -12.47 23.74
CA LYS A 79 8.10 -11.92 23.64
C LYS A 79 8.10 -10.53 22.98
N ASN A 80 9.00 -9.65 23.40
CA ASN A 80 9.11 -8.31 22.81
C ASN A 80 9.50 -8.36 21.33
N GLN A 81 10.37 -9.30 20.93
CA GLN A 81 10.71 -9.50 19.52
C GLN A 81 9.54 -10.07 18.71
N GLN A 82 8.82 -11.05 19.26
CA GLN A 82 7.62 -11.60 18.64
C GLN A 82 6.54 -10.53 18.43
N GLN A 83 6.34 -9.64 19.41
CA GLN A 83 5.40 -8.52 19.29
C GLN A 83 5.77 -7.59 18.14
N LYS A 84 7.05 -7.22 18.00
CA LYS A 84 7.51 -6.38 16.87
C LYS A 84 7.24 -7.03 15.52
N VAL A 85 7.49 -8.35 15.39
CA VAL A 85 7.16 -9.09 14.17
C VAL A 85 5.65 -9.05 13.89
N GLN A 86 4.82 -9.18 14.91
CA GLN A 86 3.37 -9.11 14.75
C GLN A 86 2.90 -7.70 14.34
N GLU A 87 3.50 -6.65 14.87
CA GLU A 87 3.24 -5.28 14.45
C GLU A 87 3.59 -5.06 12.97
N ASP A 88 4.71 -5.60 12.51
CA ASP A 88 5.12 -5.51 11.10
C ASP A 88 4.18 -6.31 10.17
N ILE A 89 3.72 -7.50 10.60
CA ILE A 89 2.66 -8.24 9.89
C ILE A 89 1.38 -7.41 9.79
N ASN A 90 0.97 -6.75 10.88
CA ASN A 90 -0.24 -5.93 10.89
C ASN A 90 -0.14 -4.73 9.94
N LYS A 91 1.04 -4.10 9.82
CA LYS A 91 1.30 -3.04 8.82
C LYS A 91 1.10 -3.55 7.40
N ILE A 92 1.67 -4.72 7.07
CA ILE A 92 1.49 -5.34 5.76
C ILE A 92 0.00 -5.60 5.46
N ILE A 93 -0.74 -6.12 6.43
CA ILE A 93 -2.18 -6.37 6.28
C ILE A 93 -2.95 -5.07 6.04
N ALA A 94 -2.61 -3.98 6.75
CA ALA A 94 -3.22 -2.67 6.55
C ALA A 94 -2.95 -2.13 5.14
N ASP A 95 -1.70 -2.24 4.66
CA ASP A 95 -1.31 -1.83 3.31
C ASP A 95 -2.13 -2.59 2.24
N VAL A 96 -2.25 -3.91 2.37
CA VAL A 96 -3.06 -4.73 1.46
C VAL A 96 -4.54 -4.32 1.46
N LYS A 97 -5.11 -4.03 2.64
CA LYS A 97 -6.52 -3.60 2.77
C LYS A 97 -6.79 -2.23 2.13
N SER A 98 -5.79 -1.36 2.03
CA SER A 98 -5.94 -0.05 1.39
C SER A 98 -6.03 -0.10 -0.14
N ILE A 99 -5.54 -1.17 -0.79
CA ILE A 99 -5.46 -1.28 -2.25
C ILE A 99 -6.83 -1.12 -2.93
N PRO A 100 -7.91 -1.81 -2.50
CA PRO A 100 -9.22 -1.68 -3.14
C PRO A 100 -9.78 -0.26 -3.04
N GLU A 101 -9.58 0.42 -1.91
CA GLU A 101 -10.02 1.81 -1.70
C GLU A 101 -9.30 2.76 -2.66
N VAL A 102 -7.98 2.64 -2.79
CA VAL A 102 -7.19 3.42 -3.74
C VAL A 102 -7.64 3.15 -5.18
N LYS A 103 -7.89 1.88 -5.53
CA LYS A 103 -8.40 1.50 -6.85
C LYS A 103 -9.76 2.15 -7.15
N GLU A 104 -10.67 2.15 -6.19
CA GLU A 104 -12.00 2.77 -6.33
C GLU A 104 -11.90 4.30 -6.50
N GLN A 105 -11.02 4.96 -5.74
CA GLN A 105 -10.77 6.39 -5.89
C GLN A 105 -10.21 6.74 -7.27
N CYS A 106 -9.24 5.97 -7.77
CA CYS A 106 -8.71 6.16 -9.13
C CYS A 106 -9.79 5.97 -10.20
N ASN A 107 -10.61 4.93 -10.08
CA ASN A 107 -11.71 4.68 -11.02
C ASN A 107 -12.71 5.85 -11.03
N ARG A 108 -13.13 6.33 -9.86
CA ARG A 108 -14.01 7.51 -9.76
C ARG A 108 -13.39 8.75 -10.42
N ALA A 109 -12.09 8.99 -10.21
CA ALA A 109 -11.40 10.11 -10.83
C ALA A 109 -11.36 10.00 -12.37
N ILE A 110 -11.14 8.79 -12.90
CA ILE A 110 -11.19 8.50 -14.33
C ILE A 110 -12.60 8.75 -14.88
N ASP A 111 -13.64 8.25 -14.19
CA ASP A 111 -15.04 8.42 -14.60
C ASP A 111 -15.41 9.90 -14.68
N ILE A 112 -15.09 10.68 -13.64
CA ILE A 112 -15.33 12.13 -13.62
C ILE A 112 -14.61 12.83 -14.78
N ARG A 113 -13.34 12.47 -15.03
CA ARG A 113 -12.56 13.05 -16.12
C ARG A 113 -13.14 12.71 -17.49
N THR A 114 -13.62 11.47 -17.66
CA THR A 114 -14.26 10.99 -18.88
C THR A 114 -15.58 11.70 -19.12
N GLN A 115 -16.44 11.79 -18.11
CA GLN A 115 -17.70 12.54 -18.18
C GLN A 115 -17.49 14.01 -18.56
N ARG A 116 -16.48 14.67 -17.99
CA ARG A 116 -16.11 16.05 -18.34
C ARG A 116 -15.66 16.19 -19.80
N GLN A 117 -14.96 15.20 -20.35
CA GLN A 117 -14.55 15.21 -21.76
C GLN A 117 -15.74 15.00 -22.68
N ILE A 118 -16.62 14.03 -22.37
CA ILE A 118 -17.85 13.79 -23.12
C ILE A 118 -18.69 15.07 -23.17
N ALA A 119 -18.95 15.71 -22.03
CA ALA A 119 -19.71 16.95 -21.97
C ALA A 119 -19.09 18.09 -22.82
N LYS A 120 -17.76 18.18 -22.88
CA LYS A 120 -17.06 19.14 -23.75
C LYS A 120 -17.26 18.81 -25.23
N PHE A 121 -17.14 17.55 -25.62
CA PHE A 121 -17.36 17.12 -27.01
C PHE A 121 -18.82 17.30 -27.44
N GLU A 122 -19.77 16.99 -26.57
CA GLU A 122 -21.20 17.23 -26.82
C GLU A 122 -21.50 18.72 -27.03
N LYS A 123 -20.89 19.59 -26.22
CA LYS A 123 -21.01 21.04 -26.40
C LYS A 123 -20.41 21.50 -27.75
N GLN A 124 -19.20 21.05 -28.07
CA GLN A 124 -18.55 21.37 -29.35
C GLN A 124 -19.34 20.86 -30.56
N LYS A 125 -19.95 19.67 -30.44
CA LYS A 125 -20.80 19.10 -31.49
C LYS A 125 -22.03 19.98 -31.75
N LYS A 126 -22.73 20.40 -30.69
CA LYS A 126 -23.87 21.33 -30.80
C LYS A 126 -23.46 22.66 -31.45
N GLU A 127 -22.35 23.25 -31.00
CA GLU A 127 -21.83 24.49 -31.59
C GLU A 127 -21.46 24.33 -33.08
N GLN A 128 -20.96 23.16 -33.51
CA GLN A 128 -20.70 22.89 -34.93
C GLN A 128 -21.98 22.69 -35.74
N GLU A 129 -22.99 22.02 -35.18
CA GLU A 129 -24.31 21.84 -35.82
C GLU A 129 -24.99 23.20 -36.07
N GLU A 130 -24.99 24.10 -35.07
CA GLU A 130 -25.52 25.48 -35.21
C GLU A 130 -24.77 26.28 -36.28
N LYS A 131 -23.43 26.19 -36.31
CA LYS A 131 -22.62 26.86 -37.35
C LYS A 131 -22.92 26.32 -38.75
N LYS A 132 -23.15 25.01 -38.88
CA LYS A 132 -23.50 24.38 -40.15
C LYS A 132 -24.88 24.83 -40.62
N GLU A 133 -25.87 24.88 -39.73
CA GLU A 133 -27.22 25.36 -40.05
C GLU A 133 -27.20 26.83 -40.49
N ASN A 134 -26.50 27.69 -39.74
CA ASN A 134 -26.35 29.12 -40.09
C ASN A 134 -25.68 29.32 -41.46
N LEU A 135 -24.65 28.52 -41.78
CA LEU A 135 -23.99 28.57 -43.08
C LEU A 135 -24.94 28.16 -44.22
N GLU A 136 -25.76 27.12 -44.01
CA GLU A 136 -26.74 26.66 -44.99
C GLU A 136 -27.83 27.70 -45.25
N GLN A 137 -28.32 28.36 -44.19
CA GLN A 137 -29.26 29.48 -44.29
C GLN A 137 -28.65 30.63 -45.10
N PHE A 138 -27.39 31.00 -44.84
CA PHE A 138 -26.71 32.08 -45.56
C PHE A 138 -26.53 31.76 -47.05
N LYS A 139 -26.16 30.52 -47.40
CA LYS A 139 -26.10 30.06 -48.80
C LYS A 139 -27.46 30.18 -49.50
N ASN A 140 -28.52 29.70 -48.87
CA ASN A 140 -29.89 29.79 -49.40
C ASN A 140 -30.35 31.24 -49.62
N MET A 141 -29.92 32.19 -48.78
CA MET A 141 -30.19 33.61 -48.99
C MET A 141 -29.46 34.15 -50.22
N ILE A 142 -28.17 33.84 -50.38
CA ILE A 142 -27.38 34.25 -51.56
C ILE A 142 -28.01 33.71 -52.85
N GLU A 143 -28.40 32.43 -52.88
CA GLU A 143 -29.01 31.81 -54.06
C GLU A 143 -30.30 32.51 -54.51
N LYS A 144 -31.07 33.06 -53.57
CA LYS A 144 -32.31 33.81 -53.85
C LYS A 144 -32.06 35.25 -54.33
N HIS A 145 -30.81 35.72 -54.37
CA HIS A 145 -30.44 37.07 -54.79
C HIS A 145 -29.41 37.04 -55.95
N PRO A 146 -29.85 37.02 -57.23
CA PRO A 146 -28.98 36.89 -58.41
C PRO A 146 -27.88 37.96 -58.50
N GLN A 147 -28.14 39.15 -57.98
CA GLN A 147 -27.20 40.28 -57.93
C GLN A 147 -26.03 40.00 -56.96
N ALA A 148 -26.29 39.29 -55.86
CA ALA A 148 -25.25 38.89 -54.91
C ALA A 148 -24.33 37.81 -55.51
N ILE A 149 -24.88 36.86 -56.27
CA ILE A 149 -24.10 35.84 -57.01
C ILE A 149 -23.14 36.50 -58.00
N MET A 150 -23.60 37.51 -58.75
CA MET A 150 -22.74 38.26 -59.68
C MET A 150 -21.59 39.00 -58.97
N ILE A 151 -21.85 39.57 -57.79
CA ILE A 151 -20.82 40.26 -57.00
C ILE A 151 -19.77 39.26 -56.48
N VAL A 152 -20.20 38.12 -55.93
CA VAL A 152 -19.29 37.06 -55.45
C VAL A 152 -18.42 36.54 -56.60
N ASN A 153 -19.01 36.22 -57.76
CA ASN A 153 -18.26 35.75 -58.93
C ASN A 153 -17.26 36.79 -59.45
N ASN A 154 -17.62 38.08 -59.43
CA ASN A 154 -16.71 39.16 -59.82
C ASN A 154 -15.53 39.32 -58.85
N ILE A 155 -15.76 39.12 -57.55
CA ILE A 155 -14.70 39.17 -56.52
C ILE A 155 -13.76 37.98 -56.66
N GLU A 156 -14.29 36.76 -56.85
CA GLU A 156 -13.47 35.56 -57.05
C GLU A 156 -12.62 35.64 -58.33
N ASN A 157 -13.20 36.12 -59.43
CA ASN A 157 -12.47 36.31 -60.69
C ASN A 157 -11.34 37.34 -60.55
N LYS A 158 -11.56 38.46 -59.87
CA LYS A 158 -10.50 39.44 -59.58
C LYS A 158 -9.42 38.86 -58.68
N SER A 159 -9.79 38.07 -57.67
CA SER A 159 -8.83 37.40 -56.78
C SER A 159 -7.94 36.40 -57.52
N LEU A 160 -8.51 35.64 -58.47
CA LEU A 160 -7.78 34.74 -59.35
C LEU A 160 -6.82 35.48 -60.29
N GLU A 161 -7.23 36.63 -60.84
CA GLU A 161 -6.36 37.48 -61.66
C GLU A 161 -5.18 38.03 -60.87
N ILE A 162 -5.42 38.49 -59.64
CA ILE A 162 -4.37 38.98 -58.74
C ILE A 162 -3.40 37.85 -58.37
N SER A 163 -3.92 36.67 -58.02
CA SER A 163 -3.09 35.50 -57.67
C SER A 163 -2.22 35.04 -58.85
N LYS A 164 -2.75 35.08 -60.08
CA LYS A 164 -1.96 34.78 -61.29
C LYS A 164 -0.89 35.82 -61.61
N LYS A 165 -1.06 37.07 -61.17
CA LYS A 165 -0.04 38.13 -61.28
C LYS A 165 1.09 38.00 -60.25
N ILE A 166 0.83 37.37 -59.10
CA ILE A 166 1.80 37.22 -58.01
C ILE A 166 2.72 35.99 -58.21
N VAL A 167 2.30 35.00 -59.02
CA VAL A 167 3.06 33.76 -59.30
C VAL A 167 3.90 33.84 -60.61
N ARG A 168 4.14 35.05 -61.12
CA ARG A 168 5.09 35.32 -62.23
C ARG A 168 6.21 36.22 -61.73
#